data_AF-T1AR79-F1
#
_entry.id   AF-T1AR79-F1
#
_cell.length_a   1.000
_cell.length_b   1.000
_cell.length_c   1.000
_cell.angle_alpha   90.00
_cell.angle_beta   90.00
_cell.angle_gamma   90.00
#
_symmetry.space_group_name_H-M   'P 1'
#
loop_
_entity.id
_entity.type
_entity.pdbx_description
1 polymer ?
#
loop_
_entity_poly.entity_id
_entity_poly.type
_entity_poly.pdbx_seq_one_letter_code
_entity_poly.pdbx_strand_id
1 'polypeptide(L)'
;KDRRKLLFARIATGDWDAVIVAHSQFTRIGVPADFERVYLSEKLAEFDDALRVLDSTDADRRTVKQAEKQRDAAKARLKALIEDMTKDDDTADLAEMGIDCMVLDEAHAFKNLGFVTRKRNVSGLGNPVGSQRAEDLFMKCRYLATNGNNRGLFFLTGTPVSNSLAEMFTMQRYLALDALRERGIHLFDLWANTFAEESVSFELDSSGRGLKAKTVLKRFLNVPDMMAIYRRVADTVTLDDLMALHLEHTGTRWPTPKIKGGKPENIVVPASNTLLAYIEKCI
;
A
#
# COMPACT_ATOMS: atom_id res chain seq x y z
N LYS A 1 -16.11 -19.17 -14.51
CA LYS A 1 -15.25 -19.90 -13.54
C LYS A 1 -14.28 -20.83 -14.28
N ASP A 2 -14.76 -21.51 -15.32
CA ASP A 2 -13.96 -22.52 -16.06
C ASP A 2 -12.75 -21.96 -16.82
N ARG A 3 -12.88 -20.80 -17.49
CA ARG A 3 -11.71 -20.15 -18.15
C ARG A 3 -10.60 -19.77 -17.17
N ARG A 4 -10.95 -19.47 -15.91
CA ARG A 4 -9.98 -19.13 -14.85
C ARG A 4 -9.29 -20.39 -14.33
N LYS A 5 -10.07 -21.44 -14.02
CA LYS A 5 -9.50 -22.75 -13.63
C LYS A 5 -8.54 -23.25 -14.71
N LEU A 6 -8.90 -23.09 -15.98
CA LEU A 6 -8.01 -23.44 -17.10
C LEU A 6 -6.73 -22.60 -17.15
N LEU A 7 -6.81 -21.28 -16.93
CA LEU A 7 -5.62 -20.42 -16.85
C LEU A 7 -4.70 -20.88 -15.73
N PHE A 8 -5.23 -21.13 -14.54
CA PHE A 8 -4.47 -21.54 -13.37
C PHE A 8 -3.84 -22.92 -13.53
N ALA A 9 -4.59 -23.88 -14.09
CA ALA A 9 -4.06 -25.19 -14.44
C ALA A 9 -2.93 -25.10 -15.47
N ARG A 10 -3.04 -24.22 -16.48
CA ARG A 10 -1.96 -24.01 -17.46
C ARG A 10 -0.70 -23.42 -16.85
N ILE A 11 -0.86 -22.51 -15.89
CA ILE A 11 0.28 -21.94 -15.16
C ILE A 11 0.96 -23.07 -14.36
N ALA A 12 0.20 -23.83 -13.58
CA ALA A 12 0.76 -24.88 -12.71
C ALA A 12 1.36 -26.09 -13.47
N THR A 13 0.89 -26.40 -14.67
CA THR A 13 1.34 -27.58 -15.43
C THR A 13 2.33 -27.28 -16.56
N GLY A 14 2.51 -26.00 -16.90
CA GLY A 14 3.43 -25.59 -17.96
C GLY A 14 4.80 -25.22 -17.41
N ASP A 15 5.81 -25.38 -18.26
CA ASP A 15 7.17 -24.91 -18.00
C ASP A 15 7.31 -23.49 -18.58
N TRP A 16 7.17 -22.48 -17.72
CA TRP A 16 7.14 -21.07 -18.12
C TRP A 16 8.29 -20.32 -17.47
N ASP A 17 9.02 -19.51 -18.26
CA ASP A 17 9.99 -18.56 -17.69
C ASP A 17 9.30 -17.38 -16.98
N ALA A 18 8.14 -16.97 -17.49
CA ALA A 18 7.34 -15.88 -16.93
C ALA A 18 5.87 -15.97 -17.35
N VAL A 19 4.97 -15.53 -16.46
CA VAL A 19 3.53 -15.43 -16.73
C VAL A 19 3.05 -14.01 -16.46
N ILE A 20 2.41 -13.40 -17.45
CA ILE A 20 1.84 -12.05 -17.32
C ILE A 20 0.33 -12.16 -17.09
N VAL A 21 -0.14 -11.56 -15.98
CA VAL A 21 -1.55 -11.54 -15.64
C VAL A 21 -2.00 -10.13 -15.27
N ALA A 22 -3.27 -9.81 -15.57
CA ALA A 22 -3.87 -8.57 -15.10
C ALA A 22 -4.00 -8.58 -13.57
N HIS A 23 -3.92 -7.40 -12.93
CA HIS A 23 -4.13 -7.24 -11.48
C HIS A 23 -5.41 -7.91 -10.97
N SER A 24 -6.49 -7.87 -11.75
CA SER A 24 -7.76 -8.50 -11.39
C SER A 24 -7.70 -10.03 -11.32
N GLN A 25 -6.85 -10.67 -12.13
CA GLN A 25 -6.62 -12.12 -12.07
C GLN A 25 -5.61 -12.46 -10.97
N PHE A 26 -4.58 -11.63 -10.79
CA PHE A 26 -3.60 -11.79 -9.71
C PHE A 26 -4.26 -11.84 -8.33
N THR A 27 -5.23 -10.96 -8.06
CA THR A 27 -6.00 -10.97 -6.79
C THR A 27 -6.85 -12.22 -6.56
N ARG A 28 -6.92 -13.13 -7.54
CA ARG A 28 -7.64 -14.42 -7.44
C ARG A 28 -6.71 -15.60 -7.18
N ILE A 29 -5.40 -15.42 -7.32
CA ILE A 29 -4.40 -16.42 -6.95
C ILE A 29 -4.21 -16.28 -5.44
N GLY A 30 -4.39 -17.36 -4.67
CA GLY A 30 -4.18 -17.36 -3.23
C GLY A 30 -2.71 -17.61 -2.86
N VAL A 31 -2.36 -17.36 -1.61
CA VAL A 31 -1.22 -18.03 -0.99
C VAL A 31 -1.67 -19.39 -0.45
N PRO A 32 -0.76 -20.32 -0.12
CA PRO A 32 -1.13 -21.57 0.53
C PRO A 32 -1.95 -21.37 1.79
N ALA A 33 -2.99 -22.18 1.97
CA ALA A 33 -3.93 -22.06 3.07
C ALA A 33 -3.25 -22.14 4.45
N ASP A 34 -2.24 -23.00 4.60
CA ASP A 34 -1.44 -23.08 5.82
C ASP A 34 -0.67 -21.79 6.11
N PHE A 35 -0.12 -21.14 5.07
CA PHE A 35 0.54 -19.87 5.23
C PHE A 35 -0.46 -18.76 5.62
N GLU A 36 -1.61 -18.70 4.95
CA GLU A 36 -2.66 -17.73 5.31
C GLU A 36 -3.14 -17.93 6.75
N ARG A 37 -3.27 -19.18 7.20
CA ARG A 37 -3.65 -19.53 8.58
C ARG A 37 -2.63 -19.01 9.58
N VAL A 38 -1.33 -19.24 9.33
CA VAL A 38 -0.25 -18.75 10.20
C VAL A 38 -0.25 -17.22 10.22
N TYR A 39 -0.30 -16.59 9.04
CA TYR A 39 -0.32 -15.13 8.90
C TYR A 39 -1.49 -14.48 9.65
N LEU A 40 -2.71 -15.03 9.51
CA LEU A 40 -3.89 -14.51 10.21
C LEU A 40 -3.79 -14.73 11.73
N SER A 41 -3.17 -15.83 12.17
CA SER A 41 -2.98 -16.12 13.59
C SER A 41 -1.98 -15.16 14.24
N GLU A 42 -0.85 -14.89 13.57
CA GLU A 42 0.13 -13.89 14.00
C GLU A 42 -0.50 -12.49 14.07
N LYS A 43 -1.25 -12.11 13.03
CA LYS A 43 -1.95 -10.82 12.97
C LYS A 43 -2.99 -10.66 14.08
N LEU A 44 -3.69 -11.73 14.46
CA LEU A 44 -4.60 -11.73 15.61
C LEU A 44 -3.86 -11.50 16.93
N ALA A 45 -2.72 -12.17 17.12
CA ALA A 45 -1.87 -11.95 18.29
C ALA A 45 -1.38 -10.50 18.37
N GLU A 46 -0.94 -9.92 17.24
CA GLU A 46 -0.54 -8.51 17.17
C GLU A 46 -1.70 -7.57 17.55
N PHE A 47 -2.93 -7.86 17.10
CA PHE A 47 -4.10 -7.05 17.49
C PHE A 47 -4.46 -7.20 18.97
N ASP A 48 -4.39 -8.41 19.52
CA ASP A 48 -4.68 -8.66 20.93
C ASP A 48 -3.67 -7.97 21.84
N ASP A 49 -2.39 -8.01 21.49
CA ASP A 49 -1.35 -7.29 22.21
C ASP A 49 -1.53 -5.77 22.10
N ALA A 50 -1.84 -5.26 20.89
CA ALA A 50 -2.15 -3.85 20.71
C ALA A 50 -3.36 -3.39 21.56
N LEU A 51 -4.41 -4.20 21.63
CA LEU A 51 -5.59 -3.93 22.44
C LEU A 51 -5.27 -3.90 23.94
N ARG A 52 -4.48 -4.85 24.45
CA ARG A 52 -4.02 -4.85 25.85
C ARG A 52 -3.27 -3.57 26.21
N VAL A 53 -2.39 -3.11 25.32
CA VAL A 53 -1.63 -1.87 25.53
C VAL A 53 -2.58 -0.66 25.48
N LEU A 54 -3.55 -0.63 24.57
CA LEU A 54 -4.54 0.45 24.49
C LEU A 54 -5.40 0.53 25.76
N ASP A 55 -5.85 -0.61 26.30
CA ASP A 55 -6.62 -0.67 27.56
C ASP A 55 -5.81 -0.14 28.75
N SER A 56 -4.50 -0.41 28.79
CA SER A 56 -3.62 0.07 29.87
C SER A 56 -3.24 1.54 29.79
N THR A 57 -3.46 2.21 28.65
CA THR A 57 -2.96 3.57 28.38
C THR A 57 -4.06 4.62 28.27
N ASP A 58 -5.27 4.32 28.77
CA ASP A 58 -6.48 5.16 28.69
C ASP A 58 -6.72 5.67 27.25
N ALA A 59 -6.53 4.77 26.28
CA ALA A 59 -6.58 5.12 24.87
C ALA A 59 -8.01 5.45 24.43
N ASP A 60 -8.09 6.29 23.39
CA ASP A 60 -9.37 6.72 22.82
C ASP A 60 -10.28 5.55 22.45
N ARG A 61 -11.53 5.55 22.95
CA ARG A 61 -12.53 4.49 22.72
C ARG A 61 -12.74 4.17 21.24
N ARG A 62 -12.55 5.14 20.36
CA ARG A 62 -12.66 4.94 18.90
C ARG A 62 -11.50 4.10 18.35
N THR A 63 -10.28 4.32 18.83
CA THR A 63 -9.09 3.57 18.44
C THR A 63 -9.22 2.11 18.90
N VAL A 64 -9.68 1.90 20.13
CA VAL A 64 -10.00 0.56 20.66
C VAL A 64 -11.03 -0.13 19.76
N LYS A 65 -12.17 0.53 19.48
CA LYS A 65 -13.22 -0.02 18.61
C LYS A 65 -12.75 -0.32 17.19
N GLN A 66 -11.82 0.47 16.66
CA GLN A 66 -11.23 0.23 15.34
C GLN A 66 -10.34 -1.02 15.35
N ALA A 67 -9.48 -1.16 16.36
CA ALA A 67 -8.63 -2.33 16.53
C ALA A 67 -9.48 -3.60 16.77
N GLU A 68 -10.52 -3.53 17.60
CA GLU A 68 -11.49 -4.62 17.78
C GLU A 68 -12.14 -5.04 16.47
N LYS A 69 -12.60 -4.08 15.66
CA LYS A 69 -13.20 -4.37 14.34
C LYS A 69 -12.22 -5.07 13.40
N GLN A 70 -10.95 -4.64 13.39
CA GLN A 70 -9.92 -5.27 12.56
C GLN A 70 -9.59 -6.69 13.05
N ARG A 71 -9.48 -6.89 14.37
CA ARG A 71 -9.31 -8.21 14.99
C ARG A 71 -10.48 -9.13 14.64
N ASP A 72 -11.71 -8.67 14.81
CA ASP A 72 -12.91 -9.48 14.56
C ASP A 72 -13.04 -9.85 13.07
N ALA A 73 -12.65 -8.94 12.17
CA ALA A 73 -12.57 -9.24 10.73
C ALA A 73 -11.50 -10.30 10.42
N ALA A 74 -10.31 -10.21 11.03
CA ALA A 74 -9.26 -11.22 10.89
C ALA A 74 -9.72 -12.59 11.45
N LYS A 75 -10.40 -12.59 12.60
CA LYS A 75 -10.95 -13.79 13.23
C LYS A 75 -12.02 -14.45 12.38
N ALA A 76 -12.92 -13.65 11.79
CA ALA A 76 -13.95 -14.15 10.88
C ALA A 76 -13.31 -14.76 9.62
N ARG A 77 -12.28 -14.12 9.06
CA ARG A 77 -11.53 -14.65 7.91
C ARG A 77 -10.80 -15.96 8.24
N LEU A 78 -10.14 -16.03 9.39
CA LEU A 78 -9.48 -17.26 9.85
C LEU A 78 -10.48 -18.41 10.04
N LYS A 79 -11.65 -18.13 10.63
CA LYS A 79 -12.71 -19.13 10.78
C LYS A 79 -13.20 -19.63 9.42
N ALA A 80 -13.47 -18.72 8.49
CA ALA A 80 -13.90 -19.07 7.13
C ALA A 80 -12.84 -19.89 6.40
N LEU A 81 -11.56 -19.54 6.54
CA LEU A 81 -10.44 -20.31 5.98
C LEU A 81 -10.41 -21.73 6.53
N ILE A 82 -10.52 -21.92 7.85
CA ILE A 82 -10.53 -23.25 8.46
C ILE A 82 -11.74 -24.07 7.98
N GLU A 83 -12.91 -23.44 7.85
CA GLU A 83 -14.10 -24.09 7.31
C GLU A 83 -13.92 -24.49 5.83
N ASP A 84 -13.28 -23.65 5.02
CA ASP A 84 -13.04 -23.94 3.60
C ASP A 84 -11.89 -24.94 3.38
N MET A 85 -10.89 -25.01 4.26
CA MET A 85 -9.84 -26.05 4.23
C MET A 85 -10.40 -27.47 4.37
N THR A 86 -11.62 -27.62 4.90
CA THR A 86 -12.30 -28.93 4.97
C THR A 86 -13.00 -29.34 3.67
N LYS A 87 -13.01 -28.45 2.67
CA LYS A 87 -13.57 -28.69 1.35
C LYS A 87 -12.41 -28.76 0.36
N ASP A 88 -12.42 -29.75 -0.53
CA ASP A 88 -11.50 -29.76 -1.68
C ASP A 88 -11.81 -28.55 -2.57
N ASP A 89 -10.95 -27.52 -2.55
CA ASP A 89 -10.99 -26.42 -3.49
C ASP A 89 -9.97 -26.67 -4.62
N ASP A 90 -10.45 -26.85 -5.85
CA ASP A 90 -9.61 -27.05 -7.06
C ASP A 90 -8.86 -25.76 -7.50
N THR A 91 -8.68 -24.77 -6.62
CA THR A 91 -8.09 -23.50 -7.02
C THR A 91 -6.61 -23.49 -6.68
N ALA A 92 -5.78 -23.65 -7.71
CA ALA A 92 -4.33 -23.65 -7.54
C ALA A 92 -3.84 -22.38 -6.82
N ASP A 93 -2.97 -22.54 -5.83
CA ASP A 93 -2.33 -21.45 -5.10
C ASP A 93 -0.94 -21.07 -5.70
N LEU A 94 -0.31 -20.03 -5.15
CA LEU A 94 1.04 -19.58 -5.56
C LEU A 94 2.10 -20.69 -5.51
N ALA A 95 2.05 -21.57 -4.50
CA ALA A 95 3.02 -22.64 -4.32
C ALA A 95 2.81 -23.75 -5.35
N GLU A 96 1.55 -24.15 -5.55
CA GLU A 96 1.17 -25.17 -6.54
C GLU A 96 1.45 -24.70 -7.97
N MET A 97 1.40 -23.38 -8.21
CA MET A 97 1.83 -22.77 -9.47
C MET A 97 3.36 -22.69 -9.63
N GLY A 98 4.15 -23.01 -8.59
CA GLY A 98 5.61 -22.92 -8.64
C GLY A 98 6.15 -21.49 -8.75
N ILE A 99 5.36 -20.47 -8.37
CA ILE A 99 5.76 -19.07 -8.52
C ILE A 99 6.67 -18.68 -7.34
N ASP A 100 7.92 -18.35 -7.66
CA ASP A 100 8.94 -17.89 -6.71
C ASP A 100 9.29 -16.40 -6.84
N CYS A 101 8.84 -15.76 -7.92
CA CYS A 101 9.12 -14.36 -8.23
C CYS A 101 7.87 -13.62 -8.70
N MET A 102 7.70 -12.39 -8.21
CA MET A 102 6.63 -11.48 -8.58
C MET A 102 7.19 -10.12 -8.98
N VAL A 103 6.79 -9.68 -10.18
CA VAL A 103 7.03 -8.33 -10.68
C VAL A 103 5.68 -7.61 -10.77
N LEU A 104 5.50 -6.57 -9.96
CA LEU A 104 4.27 -5.78 -9.89
C LEU A 104 4.47 -4.45 -10.60
N ASP A 105 3.80 -4.28 -11.73
CA ASP A 105 3.73 -2.99 -12.42
C ASP A 105 2.68 -2.07 -11.78
N GLU A 106 2.92 -0.77 -11.86
CA GLU A 106 2.13 0.28 -11.22
C GLU A 106 1.78 -0.01 -9.76
N ALA A 107 2.81 -0.37 -8.98
CA ALA A 107 2.66 -0.75 -7.56
C ALA A 107 1.96 0.32 -6.70
N HIS A 108 1.97 1.59 -7.15
CA HIS A 108 1.24 2.69 -6.52
C HIS A 108 -0.28 2.43 -6.44
N ALA A 109 -0.85 1.53 -7.27
CA ALA A 109 -2.24 1.10 -7.19
C ALA A 109 -2.58 0.32 -5.89
N PHE A 110 -1.58 -0.16 -5.15
CA PHE A 110 -1.73 -0.99 -3.94
C PHE A 110 -1.27 -0.28 -2.65
N LYS A 111 -1.22 1.06 -2.67
CA LYS A 111 -0.74 1.90 -1.56
C LYS A 111 -1.64 1.96 -0.32
N ASN A 112 -2.88 1.47 -0.40
CA ASN A 112 -3.84 1.51 0.69
C ASN A 112 -3.80 0.22 1.54
N LEU A 113 -2.65 -0.04 2.17
CA LEU A 113 -2.47 -1.14 3.12
C LEU A 113 -2.96 -0.70 4.51
N GLY A 114 -3.72 -1.55 5.20
CA GLY A 114 -4.23 -1.24 6.52
C GLY A 114 -3.12 -1.12 7.56
N PHE A 115 -3.30 -0.23 8.54
CA PHE A 115 -2.42 -0.09 9.69
C PHE A 115 -3.21 0.43 10.90
N VAL A 116 -2.68 0.18 12.09
CA VAL A 116 -3.23 0.70 13.34
C VAL A 116 -2.48 1.97 13.71
N THR A 117 -3.21 3.00 14.10
CA THR A 117 -2.66 4.26 14.61
C THR A 117 -3.57 4.82 15.70
N ARG A 118 -2.96 5.42 16.73
CA ARG A 118 -3.66 6.21 17.74
C ARG A 118 -4.01 7.62 17.24
N LYS A 119 -3.44 8.05 16.12
CA LYS A 119 -3.55 9.41 15.60
C LYS A 119 -4.87 9.60 14.85
N ARG A 120 -5.53 10.74 15.06
CA ARG A 120 -6.85 11.05 14.49
C ARG A 120 -6.73 11.83 13.18
N ASN A 121 -7.53 11.47 12.19
CA ASN A 121 -7.72 12.21 10.93
C ASN A 121 -6.40 12.66 10.27
N VAL A 122 -5.34 11.86 10.28
CA VAL A 122 -4.08 12.34 9.73
C VAL A 122 -4.20 12.51 8.21
N SER A 123 -3.99 13.72 7.72
CA SER A 123 -4.05 14.02 6.29
C SER A 123 -2.99 13.24 5.53
N GLY A 124 -3.37 12.66 4.39
CA GLY A 124 -2.51 11.80 3.59
C GLY A 124 -2.46 10.35 4.05
N LEU A 125 -3.00 10.00 5.22
CA LEU A 125 -3.32 8.60 5.50
C LEU A 125 -4.51 8.20 4.61
N GLY A 126 -4.37 7.09 3.87
CA GLY A 126 -5.50 6.44 3.21
C GLY A 126 -6.54 5.97 4.22
N ASN A 127 -7.54 5.21 3.76
CA ASN A 127 -8.48 4.59 4.69
C ASN A 127 -7.72 3.66 5.66
N PRO A 128 -7.71 3.91 6.99
CA PRO A 128 -6.93 3.10 7.94
C PRO A 128 -7.34 1.63 7.98
N VAL A 129 -8.55 1.30 7.53
CA VAL A 129 -9.01 -0.09 7.33
C VAL A 129 -8.19 -0.80 6.26
N GLY A 130 -7.61 -0.06 5.32
CA GLY A 130 -6.93 -0.60 4.14
C GLY A 130 -7.89 -1.09 3.08
N SER A 131 -7.34 -1.61 2.00
CA SER A 131 -8.06 -2.28 0.91
C SER A 131 -7.75 -3.77 0.92
N GLN A 132 -8.75 -4.59 0.57
CA GLN A 132 -8.56 -6.05 0.43
C GLN A 132 -7.47 -6.38 -0.59
N ARG A 133 -7.34 -5.57 -1.65
CA ARG A 133 -6.30 -5.73 -2.68
C ARG A 133 -4.89 -5.52 -2.14
N ALA A 134 -4.70 -4.50 -1.31
CA ALA A 134 -3.40 -4.24 -0.68
C ALA A 134 -3.05 -5.32 0.36
N GLU A 135 -4.04 -5.77 1.14
CA GLU A 135 -3.85 -6.87 2.09
C GLU A 135 -3.48 -8.19 1.40
N ASP A 136 -4.17 -8.52 0.31
CA ASP A 136 -3.87 -9.68 -0.54
C ASP A 136 -2.44 -9.61 -1.10
N LEU A 137 -2.04 -8.46 -1.66
CA LEU A 137 -0.67 -8.25 -2.13
C LEU A 137 0.34 -8.39 -0.97
N PHE A 138 0.06 -7.80 0.19
CA PHE A 138 0.97 -7.83 1.33
C PHE A 138 1.20 -9.27 1.82
N MET A 139 0.13 -10.08 1.89
CA MET A 139 0.23 -11.49 2.23
C MET A 139 1.11 -12.27 1.24
N LYS A 140 0.97 -12.00 -0.06
CA LYS A 140 1.81 -12.62 -1.11
C LYS A 140 3.25 -12.17 -1.03
N CYS A 141 3.50 -10.89 -0.78
CA CYS A 141 4.84 -10.38 -0.50
C CYS A 141 5.45 -11.10 0.70
N ARG A 142 4.71 -11.29 1.80
CA ARG A 142 5.22 -12.02 2.97
C ARG A 142 5.50 -13.49 2.64
N TYR A 143 4.63 -14.14 1.87
CA TYR A 143 4.83 -15.52 1.43
C TYR A 143 6.13 -15.67 0.63
N LEU A 144 6.30 -14.88 -0.43
CA LEU A 144 7.48 -14.92 -1.30
C LEU A 144 8.74 -14.50 -0.54
N ALA A 145 8.67 -13.48 0.32
CA ALA A 145 9.78 -13.05 1.16
C ALA A 145 10.25 -14.17 2.11
N THR A 146 9.30 -14.90 2.73
CA THR A 146 9.61 -15.97 3.69
C THR A 146 10.25 -17.18 2.99
N ASN A 147 9.72 -17.58 1.83
CA ASN A 147 10.22 -18.76 1.12
C ASN A 147 11.42 -18.48 0.22
N GLY A 148 11.52 -17.25 -0.31
CA GLY A 148 12.58 -16.80 -1.22
C GLY A 148 13.74 -16.10 -0.52
N ASN A 149 13.79 -16.11 0.82
CA ASN A 149 14.83 -15.42 1.61
C ASN A 149 14.95 -13.92 1.24
N ASN A 150 13.81 -13.22 1.24
CA ASN A 150 13.67 -11.82 0.83
C ASN A 150 14.08 -11.50 -0.62
N ARG A 151 13.99 -12.50 -1.52
CA ARG A 151 14.21 -12.34 -2.97
C ARG A 151 12.90 -12.57 -3.73
N GLY A 152 12.88 -12.20 -5.01
CA GLY A 152 11.74 -12.46 -5.89
C GLY A 152 10.60 -11.45 -5.78
N LEU A 153 10.84 -10.26 -5.23
CA LEU A 153 9.83 -9.19 -5.16
C LEU A 153 10.34 -7.94 -5.87
N PHE A 154 9.68 -7.55 -6.95
CA PHE A 154 10.03 -6.36 -7.73
C PHE A 154 8.81 -5.48 -7.92
N PHE A 155 8.85 -4.24 -7.45
CA PHE A 155 7.81 -3.27 -7.67
C PHE A 155 8.30 -2.27 -8.72
N LEU A 156 7.55 -2.13 -9.81
CA LEU A 156 7.78 -1.14 -10.86
C LEU A 156 6.75 -0.02 -10.68
N THR A 157 7.23 1.22 -10.57
CA THR A 157 6.36 2.38 -10.44
C THR A 157 7.11 3.64 -10.84
N GLY A 158 6.47 4.47 -11.66
CA GLY A 158 7.00 5.80 -12.00
C GLY A 158 6.89 6.80 -10.83
N THR A 159 6.03 6.52 -9.86
CA THR A 159 5.85 7.36 -8.66
C THR A 159 5.83 6.47 -7.41
N PRO A 160 6.99 6.22 -6.77
CA PRO A 160 7.03 5.37 -5.57
C PRO A 160 6.31 6.00 -4.39
N VAL A 161 6.26 7.33 -4.33
CA VAL A 161 5.49 8.11 -3.35
C VAL A 161 4.81 9.23 -4.12
N SER A 162 3.49 9.18 -4.22
CA SER A 162 2.72 10.12 -5.04
C SER A 162 2.24 11.32 -4.21
N ASN A 163 1.79 11.12 -2.97
CA ASN A 163 0.98 12.13 -2.27
C ASN A 163 1.03 12.15 -0.73
N SER A 164 1.67 11.20 -0.05
CA SER A 164 1.74 11.26 1.42
C SER A 164 2.92 10.53 2.05
N LEU A 165 3.33 10.99 3.24
CA LEU A 165 4.36 10.30 4.03
C LEU A 165 3.94 8.87 4.39
N ALA A 166 2.63 8.60 4.45
CA ALA A 166 2.09 7.27 4.71
C ALA A 166 2.38 6.28 3.57
N GLU A 167 2.44 6.75 2.33
CA GLU A 167 2.76 5.89 1.18
C GLU A 167 4.20 5.38 1.27
N MET A 168 5.14 6.20 1.76
CA MET A 168 6.51 5.75 2.03
C MET A 168 6.55 4.62 3.06
N PHE A 169 5.81 4.76 4.17
CA PHE A 169 5.70 3.70 5.16
C PHE A 169 5.11 2.41 4.57
N THR A 170 4.05 2.52 3.77
CA THR A 170 3.46 1.36 3.09
C THR A 170 4.47 0.66 2.16
N MET A 171 5.23 1.42 1.36
CA MET A 171 6.26 0.86 0.48
C MET A 171 7.38 0.16 1.27
N GLN A 172 7.84 0.78 2.36
CA GLN A 172 8.82 0.16 3.25
C GLN A 172 8.26 -1.10 3.93
N ARG A 173 6.97 -1.16 4.24
CA ARG A 173 6.35 -2.40 4.75
C ARG A 173 6.27 -3.50 3.71
N TYR A 174 6.04 -3.18 2.43
CA TYR A 174 6.04 -4.21 1.39
C TYR A 174 7.43 -4.81 1.18
N LEU A 175 8.46 -3.96 1.11
CA LEU A 175 9.77 -4.36 0.59
C LEU A 175 10.86 -4.47 1.67
N ALA A 176 10.73 -3.75 2.79
CA ALA A 176 11.76 -3.59 3.81
C ALA A 176 11.24 -3.85 5.25
N LEU A 177 10.19 -4.67 5.41
CA LEU A 177 9.56 -4.88 6.72
C LEU A 177 10.54 -5.37 7.79
N ASP A 178 11.47 -6.24 7.41
CA ASP A 178 12.44 -6.81 8.35
C ASP A 178 13.40 -5.73 8.86
N ALA A 179 13.84 -4.81 7.99
CA ALA A 179 14.62 -3.64 8.38
C ALA A 179 13.85 -2.69 9.31
N LEU A 180 12.52 -2.59 9.15
CA LEU A 180 11.68 -1.83 10.08
C LEU A 180 11.53 -2.54 11.43
N ARG A 181 11.42 -3.88 11.43
CA ARG A 181 11.33 -4.71 12.64
C ARG A 181 12.62 -4.66 13.45
N GLU A 182 13.78 -4.82 12.80
CA GLU A 182 15.11 -4.69 13.41
C GLU A 182 15.31 -3.36 14.14
N ARG A 183 14.74 -2.29 13.58
CA ARG A 183 14.81 -0.93 14.15
C ARG A 183 13.68 -0.61 15.12
N GLY A 184 12.73 -1.52 15.35
CA GLY A 184 11.58 -1.30 16.24
C GLY A 184 10.56 -0.28 15.72
N ILE A 185 10.56 0.05 14.42
CA ILE A 185 9.70 1.09 13.80
C ILE A 185 8.74 0.51 12.75
N HIS A 186 8.36 -0.76 12.90
CA HIS A 186 7.43 -1.46 12.00
C HIS A 186 5.96 -1.06 12.21
N LEU A 187 5.65 -0.39 13.32
CA LEU A 187 4.33 0.20 13.59
C LEU A 187 4.28 1.64 13.08
N PHE A 188 3.12 2.04 12.54
CA PHE A 188 2.97 3.36 11.92
C PHE A 188 3.28 4.51 12.88
N ASP A 189 2.79 4.46 14.11
CA ASP A 189 3.02 5.53 15.09
C ASP A 189 4.50 5.65 15.47
N LEU A 190 5.21 4.53 15.60
CA LEU A 190 6.65 4.52 15.90
C LEU A 190 7.47 5.07 14.73
N TRP A 191 7.11 4.66 13.51
CA TRP A 191 7.70 5.17 12.29
C TRP A 191 7.47 6.67 12.11
N ALA A 192 6.22 7.13 12.29
CA ALA A 192 5.82 8.52 12.14
C ALA A 192 6.53 9.40 13.17
N ASN A 193 6.62 8.97 14.44
CA ASN A 193 7.36 9.72 15.46
C ASN A 193 8.87 9.85 15.15
N THR A 194 9.43 8.92 14.35
CA THR A 194 10.86 8.94 13.97
C THR A 194 11.12 9.81 12.74
N PHE A 195 10.21 9.79 11.76
CA PHE A 195 10.45 10.33 10.42
C PHE A 195 9.47 11.40 9.96
N ALA A 196 8.46 11.78 10.76
CA ALA A 196 7.47 12.76 10.36
C ALA A 196 7.26 13.84 11.42
N GLU A 197 7.19 15.08 10.96
CA GLU A 197 6.72 16.19 11.78
C GLU A 197 5.22 16.36 11.64
N GLU A 198 4.53 16.34 12.78
CA GLU A 198 3.09 16.50 12.86
C GLU A 198 2.72 17.95 13.16
N SER A 199 1.69 18.44 12.49
CA SER A 199 1.05 19.72 12.80
C SER A 199 -0.47 19.55 12.81
N VAL A 200 -1.17 20.36 13.59
CA VAL A 200 -2.64 20.38 13.57
C VAL A 200 -3.09 21.50 12.65
N SER A 201 -3.80 21.17 11.58
CA SER A 201 -4.51 22.12 10.72
C SER A 201 -6.01 22.08 11.03
N PHE A 202 -6.69 23.20 10.90
CA PHE A 202 -8.15 23.26 11.00
C PHE A 202 -8.71 23.36 9.58
N GLU A 203 -9.52 22.38 9.18
CA GLU A 203 -10.27 22.40 7.91
C GLU A 203 -11.75 22.61 8.22
N LEU A 204 -12.49 23.28 7.32
CA LEU A 204 -13.95 23.33 7.41
C LEU A 204 -14.51 21.91 7.25
N ASP A 205 -15.46 21.54 8.11
CA ASP A 205 -16.16 20.28 8.00
C ASP A 205 -17.07 20.23 6.77
N SER A 206 -17.62 19.05 6.47
CA SER A 206 -18.50 18.84 5.32
C SER A 206 -19.81 19.66 5.36
N SER A 207 -20.12 20.31 6.49
CA SER A 207 -21.26 21.20 6.63
C SER A 207 -20.92 22.68 6.37
N GLY A 208 -19.63 23.01 6.22
CA GLY A 208 -19.14 24.37 6.02
C GLY A 208 -19.31 25.30 7.22
N ARG A 209 -19.76 24.78 8.37
CA ARG A 209 -20.06 25.58 9.58
C ARG A 209 -19.16 25.26 10.76
N GLY A 210 -18.57 24.06 10.83
CA GLY A 210 -17.66 23.66 11.90
C GLY A 210 -16.20 23.62 11.43
N LEU A 211 -15.27 23.98 12.30
CA LEU A 211 -13.83 23.72 12.10
C LEU A 211 -13.50 22.35 12.68
N LYS A 212 -12.93 21.48 11.85
CA LYS A 212 -12.44 20.17 12.25
C LYS A 212 -10.92 20.18 12.30
N ALA A 213 -10.38 19.94 13.49
CA ALA A 213 -8.95 19.71 13.66
C ALA A 213 -8.52 18.42 12.94
N LYS A 214 -7.45 18.53 12.17
CA LYS A 214 -6.86 17.48 11.36
C LYS A 214 -5.35 17.49 11.60
N THR A 215 -4.81 16.36 12.02
CA THR A 215 -3.35 16.22 12.07
C THR A 215 -2.84 16.10 10.64
N VAL A 216 -1.77 16.79 10.28
CA VAL A 216 -1.14 16.71 8.96
C VAL A 216 0.32 16.37 9.19
N LEU A 217 0.81 15.37 8.47
CA LEU A 217 2.23 15.09 8.41
C LEU A 217 2.85 16.11 7.45
N LYS A 218 3.53 17.11 8.01
CA LYS A 218 3.91 18.33 7.30
C LYS A 218 5.20 18.18 6.50
N ARG A 219 6.18 17.48 7.08
CA ARG A 219 7.49 17.24 6.48
C ARG A 219 8.13 16.00 7.05
N PHE A 220 9.05 15.41 6.30
CA PHE A 220 9.90 14.35 6.81
C PHE A 220 10.96 14.93 7.76
N LEU A 221 11.17 14.25 8.88
CA LEU A 221 12.34 14.41 9.76
C LEU A 221 13.33 13.29 9.44
N ASN A 222 14.62 13.53 9.68
CA ASN A 222 15.67 12.52 9.49
C ASN A 222 15.62 11.84 8.10
N VAL A 223 15.37 12.63 7.05
CA VAL A 223 15.27 12.15 5.66
C VAL A 223 16.45 11.26 5.25
N PRO A 224 17.72 11.55 5.62
CA PRO A 224 18.83 10.67 5.26
C PRO A 224 18.67 9.22 5.76
N ASP A 225 18.24 9.03 7.01
CA ASP A 225 18.07 7.70 7.61
C ASP A 225 16.87 6.97 7.01
N MET A 226 15.76 7.68 6.78
CA MET A 226 14.61 7.12 6.09
C MET A 226 14.99 6.69 4.66
N MET A 227 15.74 7.52 3.94
CA MET A 227 16.22 7.22 2.60
C MET A 227 17.24 6.08 2.61
N ALA A 228 18.03 5.92 3.67
CA ALA A 228 18.94 4.79 3.82
C ALA A 228 18.18 3.45 3.92
N ILE A 229 17.01 3.42 4.57
CA ILE A 229 16.12 2.24 4.56
C ILE A 229 15.53 2.04 3.17
N TYR A 230 14.98 3.10 2.56
CA TYR A 230 14.34 3.01 1.25
C TYR A 230 15.31 2.58 0.13
N ARG A 231 16.53 3.13 0.09
CA ARG A 231 17.55 2.80 -0.92
C ARG A 231 18.08 1.37 -0.83
N ARG A 232 17.84 0.64 0.27
CA ARG A 232 18.16 -0.80 0.33
C ARG A 232 17.30 -1.64 -0.61
N VAL A 233 16.12 -1.14 -0.95
CA VAL A 233 15.08 -1.88 -1.68
C VAL A 233 14.61 -1.16 -2.94
N ALA A 234 15.17 0.02 -3.22
CA ALA A 234 14.77 0.85 -4.34
C ALA A 234 15.99 1.26 -5.15
N ASP A 235 15.94 0.95 -6.43
CA ASP A 235 16.73 1.62 -7.46
C ASP A 235 15.85 2.70 -8.11
N THR A 236 16.36 3.92 -8.21
CA THR A 236 15.56 5.08 -8.67
C THR A 236 16.35 5.81 -9.73
N VAL A 237 15.81 5.80 -10.94
CA VAL A 237 16.35 6.55 -12.07
C VAL A 237 15.53 7.82 -12.22
N THR A 238 16.18 8.98 -12.05
CA THR A 238 15.54 10.29 -12.22
C THR A 238 15.67 10.79 -13.65
N LEU A 239 14.89 11.83 -13.99
CA LEU A 239 15.04 12.48 -15.29
C LEU A 239 16.45 13.05 -15.47
N ASP A 240 17.05 13.62 -14.42
CA ASP A 240 18.41 14.18 -14.47
C ASP A 240 19.46 13.09 -14.77
N ASP A 241 19.29 11.88 -14.19
CA ASP A 241 20.16 10.74 -14.49
C ASP A 241 20.06 10.34 -15.97
N LEU A 242 18.83 10.27 -16.51
CA LEU A 242 18.60 9.99 -17.92
C LEU A 242 19.19 11.08 -18.83
N MET A 243 19.05 12.36 -18.44
CA MET A 243 19.60 13.49 -19.17
C MET A 243 21.14 13.44 -19.22
N ALA A 244 21.78 13.10 -18.10
CA ALA A 244 23.22 12.93 -18.01
C ALA A 244 23.71 11.77 -18.90
N LEU A 245 23.08 10.60 -18.77
CA LEU A 245 23.40 9.42 -19.59
C LEU A 245 23.23 9.70 -21.08
N HIS A 246 22.15 10.37 -21.48
CA HIS A 246 21.91 10.72 -22.87
C HIS A 246 22.99 11.66 -23.42
N LEU A 247 23.39 12.68 -22.64
CA LEU A 247 24.45 13.59 -23.02
C LEU A 247 25.79 12.87 -23.19
N GLU A 248 26.11 11.96 -22.28
CA GLU A 248 27.33 11.14 -22.34
C GLU A 248 27.36 10.22 -23.57
N HIS A 249 26.26 9.53 -23.87
CA HIS A 249 26.20 8.56 -24.97
C HIS A 249 26.05 9.20 -26.36
N THR A 250 25.36 10.34 -26.46
CA THR A 250 25.01 10.93 -27.77
C THR A 250 25.74 12.25 -28.07
N GLY A 251 26.32 12.90 -27.06
CA GLY A 251 26.85 14.25 -27.18
C GLY A 251 25.78 15.34 -27.37
N THR A 252 24.49 14.98 -27.30
CA THR A 252 23.36 15.90 -27.53
C THR A 252 22.53 16.11 -26.27
N ARG A 253 21.80 17.24 -26.22
CA ARG A 253 20.90 17.54 -25.09
C ARG A 253 19.63 16.71 -25.21
N TRP A 254 19.06 16.39 -24.05
CA TRP A 254 17.81 15.64 -23.92
C TRP A 254 16.70 16.20 -24.83
N PRO A 255 16.02 15.35 -25.63
CA PRO A 255 15.19 15.80 -26.75
C PRO A 255 13.79 16.30 -26.37
N THR A 256 13.47 16.45 -25.08
CA THR A 256 12.14 16.95 -24.66
C THR A 256 11.93 18.41 -25.09
N PRO A 257 10.90 18.72 -25.90
CA PRO A 257 10.58 20.09 -26.27
C PRO A 257 10.22 20.94 -25.06
N LYS A 258 10.60 22.22 -25.09
CA LYS A 258 10.16 23.16 -24.06
C LYS A 258 8.66 23.40 -24.17
N ILE A 259 7.97 23.42 -23.03
CA ILE A 259 6.58 23.87 -22.96
C ILE A 259 6.52 25.31 -23.50
N LYS A 260 5.59 25.59 -24.41
CA LYS A 260 5.36 26.94 -24.93
C LYS A 260 4.98 27.86 -23.76
N GLY A 261 5.77 28.91 -23.51
CA GLY A 261 5.59 29.82 -22.37
C GLY A 261 6.24 29.36 -21.06
N GLY A 262 6.95 28.22 -21.05
CA GLY A 262 7.77 27.75 -19.92
C GLY A 262 7.01 27.22 -18.71
N LYS A 263 5.67 27.28 -18.71
CA LYS A 263 4.81 26.79 -17.64
C LYS A 263 3.48 26.29 -18.21
N PRO A 264 2.80 25.34 -17.55
CA PRO A 264 1.42 25.00 -17.89
C PRO A 264 0.52 26.24 -17.86
N GLU A 265 -0.35 26.38 -18.85
CA GLU A 265 -1.37 27.43 -18.88
C GLU A 265 -2.63 26.90 -18.22
N ASN A 266 -3.02 27.47 -17.08
CA ASN A 266 -4.26 27.10 -16.40
C ASN A 266 -5.41 27.94 -16.96
N ILE A 267 -6.25 27.32 -17.80
CA ILE A 267 -7.40 27.98 -18.41
C ILE A 267 -8.61 27.80 -17.48
N VAL A 268 -8.96 28.86 -16.75
CA VAL A 268 -10.17 28.88 -15.92
C VAL A 268 -11.37 29.11 -16.83
N VAL A 269 -12.18 28.07 -17.03
CA VAL A 269 -13.41 28.16 -17.81
C VAL A 269 -14.56 28.53 -16.87
N PRO A 270 -15.25 29.67 -17.07
CA PRO A 270 -16.39 30.04 -16.25
C PRO A 270 -17.53 29.03 -16.42
N ALA A 271 -18.26 28.76 -15.34
CA ALA A 271 -19.43 27.89 -15.37
C ALA A 271 -20.48 28.46 -16.34
N SER A 272 -21.12 27.60 -17.13
CA SER A 272 -22.22 28.01 -18.01
C SER A 272 -23.48 28.32 -17.20
N ASN A 273 -24.36 29.17 -17.73
CA ASN A 273 -25.65 29.48 -17.10
C ASN A 273 -26.49 28.21 -16.85
N THR A 274 -26.40 27.20 -17.73
CA THR A 274 -27.06 25.91 -17.56
C THR A 274 -26.50 25.12 -16.37
N LEU A 275 -25.18 25.14 -16.18
CA LEU A 275 -24.53 24.48 -15.04
C LEU A 275 -24.89 25.19 -13.73
N LEU A 276 -24.88 26.52 -13.72
CA LEU A 276 -25.29 27.32 -12.56
C LEU A 276 -26.75 27.04 -12.16
N ALA A 277 -27.66 27.03 -13.13
CA ALA A 277 -29.08 26.71 -12.88
C ALA A 277 -29.31 25.26 -12.42
N TYR A 278 -28.46 24.32 -12.83
CA TYR A 278 -28.50 22.94 -12.33
C TYR A 278 -28.01 22.87 -10.87
N ILE A 279 -26.91 23.53 -10.54
CA ILE A 279 -26.37 23.57 -9.17
C ILE A 279 -27.38 24.20 -8.21
N GLU A 280 -28.03 25.31 -8.60
CA GLU A 280 -29.09 25.94 -7.80
C GLU A 280 -30.30 25.05 -7.54
N LYS A 281 -30.60 24.08 -8.42
CA LYS A 281 -31.69 23.11 -8.20
C LYS A 281 -31.29 21.94 -7.29
N CYS A 282 -29.99 21.71 -7.08
CA CYS A 282 -29.47 20.60 -6.28
C CYS A 282 -29.06 21.02 -4.86
N ILE A 283 -28.99 22.31 -4.57
CA ILE A 283 -28.80 22.90 -3.22
C ILE A 283 -30.17 23.17 -2.60
#